data_AF-A0A558R5R7-F1
#
_entry.id   AF-A0A558R5R7-F1
#
_cell.length_a   1.000
_cell.length_b   1.000
_cell.length_c   1.000
_cell.angle_alpha   90.00
_cell.angle_beta   90.00
_cell.angle_gamma   90.00
#
_symmetry.space_group_name_H-M   'P 1'
#
loop_
_entity.id
_entity.type
_entity.pdbx_description
1 polymer ?
#
loop_
_entity_poly.entity_id
_entity_poly.type
_entity_poly.pdbx_seq_one_letter_code
_entity_poly.pdbx_strand_id
1 'polypeptide(L)' 'MRALCWHGKGDVRVDTVADPEIKHPRDAIIKVTACAI' A
#
# COMPACT_ATOMS: atom_id res chain seq x y z
N MET A 1 -5.86 5.15 2.32
CA MET A 1 -5.10 4.28 3.25
C MET A 1 -3.69 4.81 3.53
N ARG A 2 -2.97 4.24 4.52
CA ARG A 2 -1.54 4.55 4.79
C ARG A 2 -0.65 3.48 4.18
N ALA A 3 0.43 3.86 3.50
CA ALA A 3 1.39 2.93 2.88
C ALA A 3 2.83 3.40 3.06
N LEU A 4 3.78 2.45 3.01
CA LEU A 4 5.19 2.77 2.81
C LEU A 4 5.43 3.13 1.35
N CYS A 5 5.94 4.33 1.10
CA CYS A 5 6.25 4.84 -0.23
C CYS A 5 7.74 5.16 -0.33
N TRP A 6 8.37 4.72 -1.43
CA TRP A 6 9.76 4.99 -1.73
C TRP A 6 9.90 6.32 -2.46
N HIS A 7 10.77 7.19 -1.95
CA HIS A 7 11.01 8.55 -2.48
C HIS A 7 12.42 8.73 -3.01
N GLY A 8 13.31 7.74 -2.82
CA GLY A 8 14.70 7.82 -3.23
C GLY A 8 15.59 6.90 -2.40
N LYS A 9 16.86 6.80 -2.77
CA LYS A 9 17.82 5.96 -2.02
C LYS A 9 17.90 6.42 -0.56
N GLY A 10 17.55 5.52 0.35
CA GLY A 10 17.54 5.81 1.80
C GLY A 10 16.33 6.62 2.28
N ASP A 11 15.32 6.83 1.43
CA ASP A 11 14.12 7.61 1.76
C ASP A 11 12.85 6.78 1.53
N VAL A 12 12.30 6.27 2.62
CA VAL A 12 11.00 5.58 2.67
C VAL A 12 10.15 6.27 3.73
N ARG A 13 8.93 6.66 3.37
CA ARG A 13 8.02 7.40 4.24
C ARG A 13 6.67 6.72 4.31
N VAL A 14 5.92 7.04 5.36
CA VAL A 14 4.51 6.63 5.45
C VAL A 14 3.64 7.75 4.93
N ASP A 15 3.02 7.53 3.78
CA ASP A 15 2.14 8.50 3.13
C ASP A 15 0.67 8.09 3.26
N THR A 16 -0.21 9.08 3.16
CA THR A 16 -1.65 8.84 2.94
C THR A 16 -1.92 8.81 1.45
N VAL A 17 -2.35 7.66 0.95
CA VAL A 17 -2.65 7.41 -0.46
C VAL A 17 -4.11 7.02 -0.63
N ALA A 18 -4.61 7.06 -1.87
CA ALA A 18 -5.95 6.60 -2.19
C ALA A 18 -6.16 5.14 -1.75
N ASP A 19 -7.38 4.78 -1.38
CA ASP A 19 -7.72 3.39 -1.11
C ASP A 19 -7.66 2.55 -2.40
N PRO A 20 -7.33 1.26 -2.32
CA PRO A 20 -7.26 0.40 -3.49
C PRO A 20 -8.66 0.17 -4.07
N GLU A 21 -8.71 -0.07 -5.38
CA GLU A 21 -9.93 -0.35 -6.13
C GLU A 21 -9.80 -1.68 -6.88
N ILE A 22 -10.91 -2.39 -7.03
CA ILE A 22 -11.00 -3.61 -7.85
C ILE A 22 -11.02 -3.20 -9.33
N LYS A 23 -10.05 -3.66 -10.12
CA LYS A 23 -9.97 -3.34 -11.56
C LYS A 23 -10.38 -4.51 -12.44
N HIS A 24 -10.21 -5.73 -11.93
CA HIS A 24 -10.56 -6.96 -12.64
C HIS A 24 -11.48 -7.86 -11.81
N PRO A 25 -12.30 -8.71 -12.45
CA PRO A 25 -13.28 -9.55 -11.75
C PRO A 25 -12.70 -10.55 -10.72
N ARG A 26 -11.38 -10.76 -10.72
CA ARG A 26 -10.70 -11.72 -9.83
C ARG A 26 -9.85 -11.05 -8.75
N ASP A 27 -9.84 -9.72 -8.68
CA ASP A 27 -9.08 -9.02 -7.65
C ASP A 27 -9.80 -9.13 -6.29
N ALA A 28 -9.03 -8.95 -5.22
CA ALA A 28 -9.55 -8.83 -3.87
C ALA A 28 -8.80 -7.74 -3.10
N ILE A 29 -9.52 -6.99 -2.26
CA ILE A 29 -8.92 -6.02 -1.33
C ILE A 29 -8.83 -6.68 0.04
N ILE A 30 -7.63 -6.68 0.63
CA ILE A 30 -7.36 -7.31 1.92
C ILE A 30 -6.96 -6.23 2.93
N LYS A 31 -7.57 -6.29 4.13
CA LYS A 31 -7.10 -5.51 5.28
C LYS A 31 -5.85 -6.17 5.85
N VAL A 32 -4.70 -5.51 5.71
CA VAL A 32 -3.43 -6.01 6.25
C VAL A 32 -3.44 -5.93 7.78
N THR A 33 -3.16 -7.05 8.44
CA THR A 33 -3.01 -7.14 9.91
C THR A 33 -1.55 -7.15 10.35
N ALA A 34 -0.66 -7.75 9.56
CA ALA A 34 0.78 -7.79 9.78
C ALA A 34 1.54 -7.79 8.44
N CYS A 35 2.73 -7.20 8.43
CA CYS A 35 3.63 -7.16 7.27
C CYS A 35 5.08 -7.20 7.78
N ALA A 36 5.95 -7.94 7.10
CA ALA A 36 7.37 -8.07 7.44
C ALA A 36 8.25 -7.30 6.43
N ILE A 37 9.49 -7.03 6.82
CA ILE A 37 10.54 -6.45 5.97
C ILE A 37 11.50 -7.57 5.55
#